data_AF-A0A1F5LD27-F1
#
_entry.id   AF-A0A1F5LD27-F1
#
_cell.length_a   1.000
_cell.length_b   1.000
_cell.length_c   1.000
_cell.angle_alpha   90.00
_cell.angle_beta   90.00
_cell.angle_gamma   90.00
#
_symmetry.space_group_name_H-M   'P 1'
#
loop_
_entity.id
_entity.type
_entity.pdbx_description
1 polymer ?
#
loop_
_entity_poly.entity_id
_entity_poly.type
_entity_poly.pdbx_seq_one_letter_code
_entity_poly.pdbx_strand_id
1 'polypeptide(L)'
;MEHAKKLFPRGLPTLEELKTFNAGKDVPPETAWIWGKDDELGRINLLTAEVTNAAKDNEMMDGQVVPLNWSLRYPEHPSFHRTAFEHKIAPHPISPCIFDDFYDMNTQSGSQWDGFRHFGHLGIQKLYNNLDPQEVQSGTRCGIQAIAQHGIATRGVLLDHYAWAKKHGRPYDPFSGYAIPVSELEQVAKEQGVKFQPGDILLVRSGYVSRYYEMQKENPAKLEDLAHNPSYAGVEQSEEMKTFLHDNYFAAVGGDAPAFEAWPRKTEWYLHEYLLSLWGCLIGEMFDLEELSKACEKRNRWTFFFTSAPFNTPGGIASLANSLAIF
;
A
#
# COMPACT_ATOMS: atom_id res chain seq x y z
N MET A 1 -12.68 -16.15 -2.19
CA MET A 1 -14.00 -15.82 -1.56
C MET A 1 -14.81 -16.99 -1.05
N GLU A 2 -15.02 -18.07 -1.81
CA GLU A 2 -15.94 -19.16 -1.42
C GLU A 2 -15.55 -19.86 -0.11
N HIS A 3 -14.24 -20.06 0.12
CA HIS A 3 -13.75 -20.66 1.37
C HIS A 3 -14.08 -19.79 2.59
N ALA A 4 -13.82 -18.49 2.52
CA ALA A 4 -14.17 -17.53 3.57
C ALA A 4 -15.67 -17.53 3.87
N LYS A 5 -16.53 -17.57 2.83
CA LYS A 5 -18.00 -17.66 2.99
C LYS A 5 -18.46 -18.94 3.68
N LYS A 6 -17.74 -20.07 3.50
CA LYS A 6 -18.03 -21.33 4.20
C LYS A 6 -17.65 -21.26 5.68
N LEU A 7 -16.51 -20.63 6.00
CA LEU A 7 -16.06 -20.44 7.38
C LEU A 7 -16.93 -19.42 8.13
N PHE A 8 -17.33 -18.35 7.46
CA PHE A 8 -18.07 -17.23 8.03
C PHE A 8 -19.33 -16.92 7.18
N PRO A 9 -20.42 -17.70 7.35
CA PRO A 9 -21.63 -17.55 6.53
C PRO A 9 -22.40 -16.24 6.75
N ARG A 10 -22.08 -15.50 7.82
CA ARG A 10 -22.71 -14.20 8.14
C ARG A 10 -21.97 -13.00 7.54
N GLY A 11 -20.86 -13.20 6.84
CA GLY A 11 -20.00 -12.13 6.34
C GLY A 11 -18.54 -12.33 6.74
N LEU A 12 -17.67 -11.41 6.34
CA LEU A 12 -16.27 -11.44 6.73
C LEU A 12 -16.15 -11.15 8.24
N PRO A 13 -15.32 -11.90 9.01
CA PRO A 13 -15.28 -11.78 10.46
C PRO A 13 -14.67 -10.45 10.92
N THR A 14 -15.11 -9.89 12.04
CA THR A 14 -14.36 -8.79 12.67
C THR A 14 -13.03 -9.29 13.26
N LEU A 15 -12.14 -8.37 13.63
CA LEU A 15 -10.86 -8.71 14.28
C LEU A 15 -11.09 -9.49 15.59
N GLU A 16 -12.14 -9.14 16.36
CA GLU A 16 -12.51 -9.86 17.58
C GLU A 16 -13.11 -11.26 17.29
N GLU A 17 -13.89 -11.39 16.21
CA GLU A 17 -14.36 -12.71 15.77
C GLU A 17 -13.21 -13.60 15.32
N LEU A 18 -12.15 -13.04 14.70
CA LEU A 18 -10.93 -13.80 14.38
C LEU A 18 -10.18 -14.27 15.63
N LYS A 19 -10.00 -13.40 16.63
CA LYS A 19 -9.37 -13.78 17.91
C LYS A 19 -10.11 -14.96 18.54
N THR A 20 -11.44 -14.93 18.51
CA THR A 20 -12.30 -16.03 18.99
C THR A 20 -12.14 -17.29 18.12
N PHE A 21 -12.17 -17.14 16.80
CA PHE A 21 -12.03 -18.25 15.86
C PHE A 21 -10.67 -18.96 15.96
N ASN A 22 -9.61 -18.22 16.29
CA ASN A 22 -8.25 -18.73 16.41
C ASN A 22 -7.87 -19.16 17.82
N ALA A 23 -8.78 -19.05 18.80
CA ALA A 23 -8.53 -19.50 20.16
C ALA A 23 -8.11 -20.98 20.19
N GLY A 24 -6.93 -21.25 20.76
CA GLY A 24 -6.36 -22.60 20.87
C GLY A 24 -5.66 -23.13 19.61
N LYS A 25 -5.57 -22.35 18.53
CA LYS A 25 -4.78 -22.69 17.35
C LYS A 25 -3.34 -22.20 17.49
N ASP A 26 -2.43 -22.85 16.76
CA ASP A 26 -1.02 -22.47 16.68
C ASP A 26 -0.79 -21.36 15.64
N VAL A 27 -1.51 -20.25 15.80
CA VAL A 27 -1.36 -19.03 15.00
C VAL A 27 -1.62 -17.81 15.89
N PRO A 28 -1.08 -16.62 15.55
CA PRO A 28 -1.44 -15.39 16.24
C PRO A 28 -2.96 -15.17 16.22
N PRO A 29 -3.58 -14.71 17.32
CA PRO A 29 -5.05 -14.63 17.41
C PRO A 29 -5.71 -13.82 16.28
N GLU A 30 -5.03 -12.81 15.78
CA GLU A 30 -5.51 -11.85 14.77
C GLU A 30 -5.30 -12.34 13.32
N THR A 31 -4.90 -13.59 13.13
CA THR A 31 -4.62 -14.17 11.80
C THR A 31 -5.88 -14.33 10.94
N ALA A 32 -5.86 -13.77 9.73
CA ALA A 32 -6.96 -13.83 8.77
C ALA A 32 -6.64 -14.71 7.54
N TRP A 33 -5.98 -15.86 7.76
CA TRP A 33 -5.72 -16.88 6.73
C TRP A 33 -7.00 -17.69 6.38
N ILE A 34 -8.07 -16.96 6.03
CA ILE A 34 -9.43 -17.47 5.85
C ILE A 34 -9.78 -17.76 4.39
N TRP A 35 -8.81 -17.60 3.48
CA TRP A 35 -9.01 -17.70 2.03
C TRP A 35 -8.75 -19.12 1.49
N GLY A 36 -8.05 -19.95 2.26
CA GLY A 36 -7.68 -21.32 1.92
C GLY A 36 -6.18 -21.55 2.13
N LYS A 37 -5.78 -22.79 2.40
CA LYS A 37 -4.39 -23.16 2.67
C LYS A 37 -3.42 -22.93 1.50
N ASP A 38 -3.94 -22.98 0.28
CA ASP A 38 -3.18 -22.81 -0.96
C ASP A 38 -3.34 -21.37 -1.52
N ASP A 39 -3.92 -20.46 -0.73
CA ASP A 39 -4.12 -19.07 -1.14
C ASP A 39 -2.81 -18.28 -1.15
N GLU A 40 -2.66 -17.47 -2.20
CA GLU A 40 -1.53 -16.57 -2.43
C GLU A 40 -2.00 -15.12 -2.71
N LEU A 41 -3.30 -14.84 -2.63
CA LEU A 41 -3.90 -13.55 -2.99
C LEU A 41 -4.28 -12.71 -1.77
N GLY A 42 -4.52 -13.33 -0.61
CA GLY A 42 -4.98 -12.63 0.57
C GLY A 42 -6.28 -11.87 0.30
N ARG A 43 -6.33 -10.60 0.69
CA ARG A 43 -7.49 -9.72 0.50
C ARG A 43 -7.72 -9.31 -0.95
N ILE A 44 -6.79 -9.57 -1.87
CA ILE A 44 -7.07 -9.40 -3.32
C ILE A 44 -8.17 -10.35 -3.78
N ASN A 45 -8.45 -11.44 -3.04
CA ASN A 45 -9.65 -12.26 -3.23
C ASN A 45 -10.97 -11.46 -3.18
N LEU A 46 -11.02 -10.30 -2.52
CA LEU A 46 -12.21 -9.45 -2.46
C LEU A 46 -12.56 -8.84 -3.83
N LEU A 47 -11.58 -8.74 -4.73
CA LEU A 47 -11.71 -8.09 -6.04
C LEU A 47 -12.39 -9.04 -7.05
N THR A 48 -13.64 -9.38 -6.78
CA THR A 48 -14.47 -10.18 -7.67
C THR A 48 -14.97 -9.38 -8.86
N ALA A 49 -15.41 -10.06 -9.92
CA ALA A 49 -16.01 -9.39 -11.09
C ALA A 49 -17.20 -8.47 -10.73
N GLU A 50 -17.98 -8.81 -9.70
CA GLU A 50 -19.07 -7.96 -9.21
C GLU A 50 -18.54 -6.65 -8.62
N VAL A 51 -17.50 -6.73 -7.77
CA VAL A 51 -16.84 -5.56 -7.16
C VAL A 51 -16.18 -4.69 -8.22
N THR A 52 -15.45 -5.29 -9.16
CA THR A 52 -14.80 -4.53 -10.25
C THR A 52 -15.84 -3.86 -11.16
N ASN A 53 -16.94 -4.53 -11.50
CA ASN A 53 -18.01 -3.93 -12.30
C ASN A 53 -18.68 -2.78 -11.55
N ALA A 54 -18.99 -2.95 -10.27
CA ALA A 54 -19.57 -1.88 -9.45
C ALA A 54 -18.62 -0.68 -9.36
N ALA A 55 -17.31 -0.88 -9.19
CA ALA A 55 -16.35 0.20 -9.22
C ALA A 55 -16.32 0.89 -10.59
N LYS A 56 -16.29 0.13 -11.69
CA LYS A 56 -16.30 0.69 -13.05
C LYS A 56 -17.56 1.53 -13.30
N ASP A 57 -18.73 1.00 -12.96
CA ASP A 57 -20.03 1.65 -13.23
C ASP A 57 -20.26 2.90 -12.37
N ASN A 58 -19.77 2.92 -11.13
CA ASN A 58 -20.00 4.04 -10.20
C ASN A 58 -18.87 5.07 -10.22
N GLU A 59 -17.66 4.67 -10.63
CA GLU A 59 -16.49 5.53 -10.44
C GLU A 59 -15.90 6.13 -11.72
N MET A 60 -16.08 5.52 -12.89
CA MET A 60 -15.57 6.03 -14.18
C MET A 60 -16.61 6.91 -14.90
N MET A 61 -16.76 8.14 -14.42
CA MET A 61 -17.77 9.11 -14.84
C MET A 61 -17.31 10.03 -15.97
N ASP A 62 -16.05 10.48 -15.97
CA ASP A 62 -15.54 11.45 -16.95
C ASP A 62 -14.29 11.00 -17.70
N GLY A 63 -13.71 9.86 -17.33
CA GLY A 63 -12.57 9.24 -17.99
C GLY A 63 -11.23 9.92 -17.69
N GLN A 64 -11.15 10.87 -16.77
CA GLN A 64 -9.87 11.45 -16.39
C GLN A 64 -8.99 10.40 -15.71
N VAL A 65 -7.85 10.11 -16.32
CA VAL A 65 -6.82 9.23 -15.77
C VAL A 65 -5.77 10.04 -15.03
N VAL A 66 -5.44 9.61 -13.81
CA VAL A 66 -4.39 10.18 -12.96
C VAL A 66 -3.37 9.07 -12.62
N PRO A 67 -2.15 9.14 -13.18
CA PRO A 67 -1.05 8.26 -12.77
C PRO A 67 -0.64 8.52 -11.33
N LEU A 68 -0.41 7.44 -10.58
CA LEU A 68 -0.01 7.49 -9.16
C LEU A 68 1.45 7.04 -8.96
N ASN A 69 2.18 6.88 -10.05
CA ASN A 69 3.57 6.47 -10.02
C ASN A 69 4.43 7.73 -9.87
N TRP A 70 5.22 7.76 -8.82
CA TRP A 70 6.29 8.73 -8.69
C TRP A 70 7.40 8.40 -9.71
N SER A 71 8.21 9.40 -10.04
CA SER A 71 9.34 9.19 -10.93
C SER A 71 10.28 8.12 -10.36
N LEU A 72 10.72 7.17 -11.19
CA LEU A 72 11.67 6.14 -10.77
C LEU A 72 13.01 6.71 -10.28
N ARG A 73 13.31 7.98 -10.60
CA ARG A 73 14.49 8.67 -10.06
C ARG A 73 14.35 9.06 -8.59
N TYR A 74 13.15 8.97 -8.03
CA TYR A 74 12.85 9.43 -6.69
C TYR A 74 12.44 8.31 -5.73
N PRO A 75 12.84 8.44 -4.45
CA PRO A 75 13.79 9.44 -3.93
C PRO A 75 15.22 9.25 -4.49
N GLU A 76 15.97 10.34 -4.68
CA GLU A 76 17.39 10.29 -5.11
C GLU A 76 18.27 9.50 -4.12
N HIS A 77 17.91 9.56 -2.84
CA HIS A 77 18.52 8.80 -1.75
C HIS A 77 17.41 8.02 -1.05
N PRO A 78 17.17 6.75 -1.42
CA PRO A 78 16.19 5.91 -0.73
C PRO A 78 16.58 5.59 0.71
N SER A 79 15.57 5.53 1.57
CA SER A 79 15.74 5.21 2.98
C SER A 79 15.99 3.72 3.21
N PHE A 80 16.26 3.34 4.46
CA PHE A 80 16.42 1.93 4.88
C PHE A 80 17.57 1.19 4.18
N HIS A 81 18.65 1.92 3.87
CA HIS A 81 19.84 1.40 3.22
C HIS A 81 19.59 0.77 1.84
N ARG A 82 18.52 1.20 1.16
CA ARG A 82 18.19 0.75 -0.20
C ARG A 82 18.98 1.54 -1.24
N THR A 83 19.29 0.92 -2.37
CA THR A 83 20.01 1.56 -3.48
C THR A 83 19.09 2.44 -4.31
N ALA A 84 19.62 3.56 -4.80
CA ALA A 84 18.92 4.41 -5.76
C ALA A 84 18.75 3.71 -7.11
N PHE A 85 17.75 4.16 -7.88
CA PHE A 85 17.50 3.68 -9.24
C PHE A 85 18.59 4.15 -10.21
N GLU A 86 19.10 3.23 -11.02
CA GLU A 86 20.00 3.55 -12.14
C GLU A 86 19.34 3.25 -13.48
N HIS A 87 19.46 4.18 -14.42
CA HIS A 87 18.98 4.03 -15.80
C HIS A 87 20.13 4.24 -16.78
N LYS A 88 20.41 3.21 -17.57
CA LYS A 88 21.41 3.23 -18.63
C LYS A 88 20.75 3.00 -19.99
N ILE A 89 21.06 3.87 -20.95
CA ILE A 89 20.62 3.74 -22.36
C ILE A 89 21.79 3.20 -23.19
N ALA A 90 21.54 2.22 -24.05
CA ALA A 90 22.52 1.64 -24.96
C ALA A 90 22.05 1.76 -26.42
N PRO A 91 22.89 2.26 -27.35
CA PRO A 91 22.58 2.22 -28.77
C PRO A 91 22.72 0.81 -29.34
N HIS A 92 21.83 0.42 -30.25
CA HIS A 92 21.91 -0.86 -30.92
C HIS A 92 22.93 -0.81 -32.08
N PRO A 93 23.76 -1.85 -32.30
CA PRO A 93 24.83 -1.81 -33.31
C PRO A 93 24.33 -1.72 -34.77
N ILE A 94 23.06 -2.03 -35.04
CA ILE A 94 22.48 -2.00 -36.40
C ILE A 94 22.24 -0.56 -36.91
N SER A 95 21.89 0.38 -36.04
CA SER A 95 21.48 1.73 -36.45
C SER A 95 21.58 2.72 -35.29
N PRO A 96 22.03 3.98 -35.53
CA PRO A 96 22.06 5.03 -34.52
C PRO A 96 20.65 5.52 -34.09
N CYS A 97 19.59 5.01 -34.70
CA CYS A 97 18.20 5.33 -34.36
C CYS A 97 17.49 4.22 -33.58
N ILE A 98 18.22 3.25 -33.02
CA ILE A 98 17.67 2.16 -32.21
C ILE A 98 18.38 2.17 -30.85
N PHE A 99 17.60 2.16 -29.77
CA PHE A 99 18.10 2.21 -28.41
C PHE A 99 17.33 1.22 -27.53
N ASP A 100 18.05 0.58 -26.62
CA ASP A 100 17.50 -0.19 -25.51
C ASP A 100 17.91 0.49 -24.20
N ASP A 101 17.15 0.29 -23.12
CA ASP A 101 17.50 0.73 -21.78
C ASP A 101 17.65 -0.43 -20.80
N PHE A 102 18.36 -0.15 -19.71
CA PHE A 102 18.61 -1.06 -18.60
C PHE A 102 18.29 -0.33 -17.30
N TYR A 103 17.55 -1.01 -16.43
CA TYR A 103 17.24 -0.55 -15.09
C TYR A 103 17.97 -1.42 -14.07
N ASP A 104 18.72 -0.80 -13.17
CA ASP A 104 19.16 -1.41 -11.92
C ASP A 104 18.35 -0.77 -10.79
N MET A 105 17.61 -1.59 -10.06
CA MET A 105 16.68 -1.09 -9.04
C MET A 105 16.51 -2.07 -7.90
N ASN A 106 16.43 -1.52 -6.69
CA ASN A 106 15.72 -2.16 -5.60
C ASN A 106 14.23 -1.82 -5.76
N THR A 107 13.35 -2.83 -5.89
CA THR A 107 11.91 -2.63 -6.13
C THR A 107 11.20 -1.93 -4.97
N GLN A 108 11.86 -1.78 -3.82
CA GLN A 108 11.37 -1.03 -2.67
C GLN A 108 11.94 0.41 -2.55
N SER A 109 12.61 0.92 -3.58
CA SER A 109 13.24 2.25 -3.56
C SER A 109 12.39 3.37 -4.17
N GLY A 110 11.10 3.16 -4.45
CA GLY A 110 10.21 4.17 -5.05
C GLY A 110 8.75 3.75 -4.98
N SER A 111 7.86 4.25 -5.85
CA SER A 111 6.45 3.83 -5.83
C SER A 111 6.30 2.32 -6.01
N GLN A 112 5.78 1.62 -5.00
CA GLN A 112 5.82 0.16 -4.94
C GLN A 112 4.58 -0.46 -4.32
N TRP A 113 4.40 -1.75 -4.60
CA TRP A 113 3.57 -2.66 -3.83
C TRP A 113 4.45 -3.68 -3.12
N ASP A 114 4.38 -3.71 -1.79
CA ASP A 114 4.93 -4.81 -1.01
C ASP A 114 4.02 -6.03 -1.05
N GLY A 115 4.61 -7.13 -1.50
CA GLY A 115 3.97 -8.44 -1.49
C GLY A 115 4.19 -9.18 -0.18
N PHE A 116 3.52 -10.32 -0.03
CA PHE A 116 3.53 -11.10 1.19
C PHE A 116 4.87 -11.75 1.55
N ARG A 117 5.85 -11.66 0.65
CA ARG A 117 7.24 -12.09 0.87
C ARG A 117 8.14 -10.98 1.43
N HIS A 118 7.62 -9.77 1.59
CA HIS A 118 8.40 -8.61 2.03
C HIS A 118 8.65 -8.60 3.54
N PHE A 119 7.60 -8.75 4.34
CA PHE A 119 7.69 -8.64 5.80
C PHE A 119 6.91 -9.76 6.50
N GLY A 120 7.63 -10.57 7.29
CA GLY A 120 7.12 -11.68 8.10
C GLY A 120 6.59 -11.23 9.46
N HIS A 121 5.76 -12.05 10.11
CA HIS A 121 5.43 -11.86 11.53
C HIS A 121 6.60 -12.34 12.39
N LEU A 122 7.27 -11.41 13.08
CA LEU A 122 8.53 -11.65 13.77
C LEU A 122 8.34 -12.55 15.00
N GLY A 123 7.17 -12.53 15.64
CA GLY A 123 6.91 -13.40 16.79
C GLY A 123 6.84 -14.91 16.47
N ILE A 124 6.38 -15.28 15.27
CA ILE A 124 6.22 -16.69 14.85
C ILE A 124 7.21 -17.09 13.75
N GLN A 125 7.97 -16.12 13.21
CA GLN A 125 8.96 -16.33 12.14
C GLN A 125 8.34 -16.96 10.88
N LYS A 126 7.13 -16.53 10.53
CA LYS A 126 6.39 -16.97 9.32
C LYS A 126 5.89 -15.76 8.55
N LEU A 127 5.72 -15.96 7.24
CA LEU A 127 5.07 -15.01 6.36
C LEU A 127 3.60 -15.43 6.12
N TYR A 128 2.93 -14.74 5.20
CA TYR A 128 1.53 -15.00 4.87
C TYR A 128 1.22 -16.47 4.61
N ASN A 129 0.10 -16.92 5.18
CA ASN A 129 -0.45 -18.26 5.02
C ASN A 129 0.54 -19.38 5.43
N ASN A 130 1.26 -19.17 6.53
CA ASN A 130 2.27 -20.09 7.08
C ASN A 130 3.45 -20.38 6.13
N LEU A 131 3.81 -19.44 5.26
CA LEU A 131 4.99 -19.56 4.41
C LEU A 131 6.26 -19.48 5.26
N ASP A 132 7.16 -20.46 5.10
CA ASP A 132 8.46 -20.46 5.77
C ASP A 132 9.45 -19.51 5.07
N PRO A 133 10.27 -18.74 5.82
CA PRO A 133 11.32 -17.91 5.22
C PRO A 133 12.28 -18.66 4.28
N GLN A 134 12.53 -19.96 4.49
CA GLN A 134 13.37 -20.76 3.58
C GLN A 134 12.69 -21.01 2.22
N GLU A 135 11.36 -21.08 2.18
CA GLU A 135 10.59 -21.22 0.95
C GLU A 135 10.64 -19.95 0.10
N VAL A 136 10.87 -18.78 0.71
CA VAL A 136 11.08 -17.51 -0.03
C VAL A 136 12.29 -17.66 -0.95
N GLN A 137 13.42 -18.19 -0.50
CA GLN A 137 14.62 -18.28 -1.33
C GLN A 137 14.55 -19.36 -2.42
N SER A 138 13.69 -20.37 -2.27
CA SER A 138 13.70 -21.58 -3.08
C SER A 138 12.44 -21.80 -3.92
N GLY A 139 11.35 -21.11 -3.61
CA GLY A 139 10.05 -21.28 -4.26
C GLY A 139 9.41 -19.96 -4.69
N THR A 140 8.19 -20.07 -5.25
CA THR A 140 7.44 -18.94 -5.80
C THR A 140 6.18 -18.60 -5.04
N ARG A 141 5.76 -19.43 -4.06
CA ARG A 141 4.53 -19.25 -3.28
C ARG A 141 4.48 -17.87 -2.62
N CYS A 142 3.30 -17.26 -2.65
CA CYS A 142 3.00 -15.89 -2.19
C CYS A 142 3.86 -14.81 -2.89
N GLY A 143 4.41 -15.12 -4.06
CA GLY A 143 5.13 -14.16 -4.86
C GLY A 143 4.20 -13.21 -5.61
N ILE A 144 4.71 -12.02 -5.92
CA ILE A 144 3.92 -10.95 -6.54
C ILE A 144 3.30 -11.34 -7.89
N GLN A 145 3.82 -12.38 -8.56
CA GLN A 145 3.21 -12.94 -9.77
C GLN A 145 1.77 -13.43 -9.56
N ALA A 146 1.40 -13.91 -8.36
CA ALA A 146 0.03 -14.32 -8.07
C ALA A 146 -0.91 -13.11 -8.18
N ILE A 147 -0.48 -11.96 -7.63
CA ILE A 147 -1.21 -10.70 -7.75
C ILE A 147 -1.21 -10.20 -9.20
N ALA A 148 -0.08 -10.30 -9.92
CA ALA A 148 0.00 -9.89 -11.33
C ALA A 148 -0.93 -10.71 -12.25
N GLN A 149 -1.09 -12.00 -11.99
CA GLN A 149 -1.98 -12.89 -12.75
C GLN A 149 -3.45 -12.65 -12.44
N HIS A 150 -3.78 -12.14 -11.26
CA HIS A 150 -5.13 -11.71 -10.91
C HIS A 150 -5.43 -10.29 -11.42
N GLY A 151 -4.48 -9.37 -11.26
CA GLY A 151 -4.64 -7.94 -11.48
C GLY A 151 -5.30 -7.23 -10.29
N ILE A 152 -5.18 -5.90 -10.26
CA ILE A 152 -5.86 -5.03 -9.29
C ILE A 152 -6.76 -4.07 -10.07
N ALA A 153 -8.07 -4.18 -9.86
CA ALA A 153 -9.08 -3.35 -10.49
C ALA A 153 -10.32 -3.27 -9.60
N THR A 154 -10.52 -2.13 -8.93
CA THR A 154 -11.56 -1.95 -7.90
C THR A 154 -11.78 -0.46 -7.61
N ARG A 155 -12.53 -0.13 -6.57
CA ARG A 155 -12.66 1.24 -6.08
C ARG A 155 -11.46 1.62 -5.21
N GLY A 156 -10.88 2.78 -5.48
CA GLY A 156 -9.90 3.43 -4.62
C GLY A 156 -10.55 4.56 -3.82
N VAL A 157 -10.01 4.83 -2.64
CA VAL A 157 -10.44 5.88 -1.72
C VAL A 157 -9.21 6.68 -1.28
N LEU A 158 -9.26 8.00 -1.40
CA LEU A 158 -8.20 8.89 -0.91
C LEU A 158 -8.64 9.62 0.37
N LEU A 159 -7.94 9.36 1.47
CA LEU A 159 -7.97 10.22 2.65
C LEU A 159 -6.82 11.23 2.58
N ASP A 160 -7.14 12.49 2.28
CA ASP A 160 -6.15 13.56 2.17
C ASP A 160 -5.92 14.24 3.51
N HIS A 161 -5.24 13.52 4.39
CA HIS A 161 -4.89 13.98 5.72
C HIS A 161 -4.03 15.25 5.66
N TYR A 162 -3.06 15.31 4.74
CA TYR A 162 -2.17 16.45 4.63
C TYR A 162 -2.90 17.77 4.30
N ALA A 163 -3.81 17.76 3.31
CA ALA A 163 -4.60 18.94 2.99
C ALA A 163 -5.55 19.30 4.14
N TRP A 164 -6.18 18.29 4.76
CA TRP A 164 -7.07 18.48 5.90
C TRP A 164 -6.33 19.13 7.09
N ALA A 165 -5.14 18.64 7.45
CA ALA A 165 -4.32 19.16 8.53
C ALA A 165 -3.96 20.64 8.29
N LYS A 166 -3.55 20.98 7.07
CA LYS A 166 -3.26 22.37 6.66
C LYS A 166 -4.49 23.27 6.77
N LYS A 167 -5.63 22.83 6.23
CA LYS A 167 -6.92 23.57 6.27
C LYS A 167 -7.36 23.87 7.71
N HIS A 168 -7.09 22.96 8.64
CA HIS A 168 -7.43 23.10 10.05
C HIS A 168 -6.33 23.74 10.91
N GLY A 169 -5.23 24.19 10.31
CA GLY A 169 -4.10 24.80 11.03
C GLY A 169 -3.44 23.85 12.04
N ARG A 170 -3.49 22.53 11.80
CA ARG A 170 -2.86 21.52 12.66
C ARG A 170 -1.34 21.58 12.45
N PRO A 171 -0.53 21.59 13.53
CA PRO A 171 0.92 21.47 13.38
C PRO A 171 1.24 20.07 12.88
N TYR A 172 1.76 20.00 11.65
CA TYR A 172 2.01 18.73 10.97
C TYR A 172 3.21 18.85 10.03
N ASP A 173 4.15 17.90 10.14
CA ASP A 173 5.32 17.78 9.27
C ASP A 173 5.46 16.31 8.82
N PRO A 174 5.40 16.02 7.51
CA PRO A 174 5.61 14.68 6.96
C PRO A 174 6.94 14.02 7.37
N PHE A 175 7.95 14.80 7.78
CA PHE A 175 9.27 14.30 8.20
C PHE A 175 9.49 14.23 9.72
N SER A 176 8.41 14.25 10.51
CA SER A 176 8.49 14.29 11.98
C SER A 176 8.19 12.98 12.71
N GLY A 177 7.81 11.91 12.00
CA GLY A 177 7.35 10.67 12.64
C GLY A 177 5.95 10.81 13.27
N TYR A 178 5.15 11.76 12.75
CA TYR A 178 3.79 11.98 13.22
C TYR A 178 2.95 10.71 13.01
N ALA A 179 2.37 10.20 14.09
CA ALA A 179 1.52 9.02 14.06
C ALA A 179 0.07 9.48 13.87
N ILE A 180 -0.47 9.29 12.66
CA ILE A 180 -1.82 9.73 12.28
C ILE A 180 -2.83 8.78 12.95
N PRO A 181 -3.64 9.26 13.91
CA PRO A 181 -4.57 8.41 14.62
C PRO A 181 -5.85 8.14 13.81
N VAL A 182 -6.55 7.05 14.15
CA VAL A 182 -7.85 6.72 13.52
C VAL A 182 -8.83 7.88 13.61
N SER A 183 -8.90 8.55 14.76
CA SER A 183 -9.78 9.70 14.97
C SER A 183 -9.56 10.85 13.98
N GLU A 184 -8.35 11.05 13.45
CA GLU A 184 -8.10 12.05 12.39
C GLU A 184 -8.49 11.51 11.01
N LEU A 185 -8.21 10.24 10.71
CA LEU A 185 -8.65 9.59 9.47
C LEU A 185 -10.19 9.59 9.33
N GLU A 186 -10.91 9.34 10.42
CA GLU A 186 -12.37 9.39 10.44
C GLU A 186 -12.92 10.81 10.24
N GLN A 187 -12.25 11.83 10.80
CA GLN A 187 -12.60 13.24 10.55
C GLN A 187 -12.40 13.61 9.08
N VAL A 188 -11.27 13.20 8.50
CA VAL A 188 -10.95 13.38 7.08
C VAL A 188 -12.03 12.71 6.22
N ALA A 189 -12.33 11.43 6.46
CA ALA A 189 -13.34 10.68 5.72
C ALA A 189 -14.73 11.34 5.82
N LYS A 190 -15.11 11.83 7.01
CA LYS A 190 -16.38 12.52 7.25
C LYS A 190 -16.49 13.82 6.45
N GLU A 191 -15.44 14.65 6.44
CA GLU A 191 -15.43 15.89 5.66
C GLU A 191 -15.40 15.65 4.15
N GLN A 192 -14.72 14.59 3.72
CA GLN A 192 -14.67 14.16 2.33
C GLN A 192 -15.95 13.44 1.87
N GLY A 193 -16.88 13.13 2.79
CA GLY A 193 -18.13 12.41 2.48
C GLY A 193 -17.90 10.95 2.08
N VAL A 194 -16.78 10.35 2.51
CA VAL A 194 -16.36 9.00 2.16
C VAL A 194 -17.09 7.95 3.00
N LYS A 195 -17.50 6.85 2.37
CA LYS A 195 -17.95 5.63 3.04
C LYS A 195 -17.17 4.45 2.49
N PHE A 196 -16.46 3.76 3.36
CA PHE A 196 -15.65 2.60 3.00
C PHE A 196 -16.53 1.40 2.64
N GLN A 197 -16.00 0.56 1.76
CA GLN A 197 -16.60 -0.71 1.34
C GLN A 197 -15.52 -1.80 1.33
N PRO A 198 -15.87 -3.07 1.67
CA PRO A 198 -14.95 -4.18 1.50
C PRO A 198 -14.44 -4.26 0.07
N GLY A 199 -13.12 -4.40 -0.10
CA GLY A 199 -12.48 -4.42 -1.41
C GLY A 199 -11.96 -3.06 -1.89
N ASP A 200 -12.15 -1.99 -1.12
CA ASP A 200 -11.54 -0.70 -1.40
C ASP A 200 -10.00 -0.77 -1.31
N ILE A 201 -9.31 0.02 -2.14
CA ILE A 201 -7.91 0.40 -1.92
C ILE A 201 -7.89 1.70 -1.12
N LEU A 202 -7.43 1.65 0.13
CA LEU A 202 -7.29 2.85 0.95
C LEU A 202 -5.95 3.53 0.66
N LEU A 203 -5.98 4.77 0.19
CA LEU A 203 -4.81 5.62 0.05
C LEU A 203 -4.86 6.75 1.10
N VAL A 204 -3.81 6.89 1.89
CA VAL A 204 -3.64 7.97 2.86
C VAL A 204 -2.54 8.89 2.35
N ARG A 205 -2.88 10.14 2.02
CA ARG A 205 -1.89 11.16 1.68
C ARG A 205 -1.40 11.85 2.94
N SER A 206 -0.20 11.48 3.37
CA SER A 206 0.55 12.11 4.48
C SER A 206 1.41 13.28 4.01
N GLY A 207 1.54 13.51 2.70
CA GLY A 207 2.17 14.71 2.14
C GLY A 207 3.69 14.63 2.00
N TYR A 208 4.26 13.43 2.09
CA TYR A 208 5.69 13.20 1.92
C TYR A 208 6.18 13.66 0.55
N VAL A 209 5.48 13.31 -0.55
CA VAL A 209 5.91 13.67 -1.91
C VAL A 209 5.90 15.20 -2.10
N SER A 210 4.86 15.88 -1.63
CA SER A 210 4.81 17.36 -1.62
C SER A 210 6.01 17.93 -0.88
N ARG A 211 6.27 17.47 0.35
CA ARG A 211 7.32 18.03 1.20
C ARG A 211 8.72 17.65 0.72
N TYR A 212 8.87 16.50 0.05
CA TYR A 212 10.10 16.09 -0.62
C TYR A 212 10.51 17.10 -1.69
N TYR A 213 9.60 17.48 -2.59
CA TYR A 213 9.88 18.45 -3.64
C TYR A 213 10.17 19.86 -3.11
N GLU A 214 9.52 20.27 -2.02
CA GLU A 214 9.85 21.52 -1.33
C GLU A 214 11.29 21.47 -0.78
N MET A 215 11.61 20.41 -0.02
CA MET A 215 12.90 20.28 0.65
C MET A 215 14.06 20.04 -0.32
N GLN A 216 13.82 19.40 -1.46
CA GLN A 216 14.80 19.30 -2.55
C GLN A 216 15.22 20.68 -3.07
N LYS A 217 14.32 21.68 -3.05
CA LYS A 217 14.65 23.06 -3.46
C LYS A 217 15.25 23.87 -2.32
N GLU A 218 14.76 23.67 -1.11
CA GLU A 218 15.14 24.44 0.08
C GLU A 218 16.48 23.99 0.67
N ASN A 219 16.66 22.68 0.86
CA ASN A 219 17.81 22.09 1.54
C ASN A 219 18.03 20.60 1.17
N PRO A 220 18.61 20.30 -0.02
CA PRO A 220 18.89 18.93 -0.46
C PRO A 220 19.73 18.10 0.52
N ALA A 221 20.72 18.72 1.19
CA ALA A 221 21.58 18.01 2.15
C ALA A 221 20.79 17.50 3.37
N LYS A 222 19.77 18.24 3.81
CA LYS A 222 18.87 17.78 4.88
C LYS A 222 17.99 16.61 4.41
N LEU A 223 17.59 16.59 3.14
CA LEU A 223 16.81 15.49 2.58
C LEU A 223 17.62 14.18 2.57
N GLU A 224 18.90 14.27 2.21
CA GLU A 224 19.84 13.14 2.27
C GLU A 224 20.07 12.66 3.72
N ASP A 225 20.23 13.57 4.69
CA ASP A 225 20.34 13.19 6.11
C ASP A 225 19.07 12.47 6.61
N LEU A 226 17.88 12.97 6.22
CA LEU A 226 16.59 12.35 6.53
C LEU A 226 16.38 10.99 5.85
N ALA A 227 17.09 10.68 4.75
CA ALA A 227 17.08 9.34 4.16
C ALA A 227 17.91 8.36 4.99
N HIS A 228 19.04 8.81 5.55
CA HIS A 228 19.89 8.02 6.43
C HIS A 228 19.30 7.82 7.83
N ASN A 229 18.59 8.84 8.34
CA ASN A 229 17.94 8.84 9.64
C ASN A 229 16.42 9.07 9.47
N PRO A 230 15.69 8.09 8.93
CA PRO A 230 14.29 8.26 8.56
C PRO A 230 13.41 8.57 9.76
N SER A 231 12.53 9.56 9.58
CA SER A 231 11.43 9.90 10.46
C SER A 231 10.27 10.35 9.59
N TYR A 232 9.24 9.52 9.43
CA TYR A 232 8.17 9.75 8.46
C TYR A 232 6.81 9.66 9.13
N ALA A 233 5.96 10.63 8.82
CA ALA A 233 4.57 10.55 9.20
C ALA A 233 3.87 9.42 8.44
N GLY A 234 2.98 8.73 9.13
CA GLY A 234 2.21 7.61 8.60
C GLY A 234 1.09 7.25 9.56
N VAL A 235 0.33 6.20 9.27
CA VAL A 235 -0.73 5.75 10.18
C VAL A 235 -0.13 5.26 11.50
N GLU A 236 -0.80 5.52 12.62
CA GLU A 236 -0.32 5.07 13.92
C GLU A 236 -0.35 3.54 14.09
N GLN A 237 0.57 3.01 14.89
CA GLN A 237 0.51 1.63 15.37
C GLN A 237 -0.34 1.56 16.65
N SER A 238 -1.63 1.29 16.52
CA SER A 238 -2.54 1.12 17.65
C SER A 238 -3.51 -0.05 17.43
N GLU A 239 -4.08 -0.58 18.52
CA GLU A 239 -5.16 -1.58 18.43
C GLU A 239 -6.40 -1.02 17.71
N GLU A 240 -6.65 0.28 17.87
CA GLU A 240 -7.73 0.99 17.17
C GLU A 240 -7.46 1.02 15.67
N MET A 241 -6.23 1.34 15.24
CA MET A 241 -5.84 1.31 13.83
C MET A 241 -5.93 -0.10 13.25
N LYS A 242 -5.54 -1.13 14.01
CA LYS A 242 -5.71 -2.52 13.56
C LYS A 242 -7.18 -2.85 13.32
N THR A 243 -8.05 -2.47 14.26
CA THR A 243 -9.50 -2.69 14.15
C THR A 243 -10.06 -1.93 12.95
N PHE A 244 -9.70 -0.65 12.79
CA PHE A 244 -10.12 0.19 11.68
C PHE A 244 -9.73 -0.42 10.31
N LEU A 245 -8.47 -0.80 10.12
CA LEU A 245 -8.00 -1.36 8.85
C LEU A 245 -8.51 -2.79 8.60
N HIS A 246 -8.70 -3.57 9.66
CA HIS A 246 -9.21 -4.92 9.55
C HIS A 246 -10.70 -4.95 9.21
N ASP A 247 -11.52 -4.28 10.01
CA ASP A 247 -12.97 -4.43 9.95
C ASP A 247 -13.60 -3.68 8.76
N ASN A 248 -12.88 -2.72 8.17
CA ASN A 248 -13.26 -2.13 6.87
C ASN A 248 -12.91 -3.04 5.67
N TYR A 249 -12.08 -4.07 5.84
CA TYR A 249 -11.72 -5.01 4.77
C TYR A 249 -11.20 -4.37 3.48
N PHE A 250 -10.28 -3.41 3.61
CA PHE A 250 -9.53 -2.88 2.48
C PHE A 250 -8.76 -4.02 1.78
N ALA A 251 -8.82 -4.09 0.45
CA ALA A 251 -8.10 -5.08 -0.34
C ALA A 251 -6.58 -4.84 -0.32
N ALA A 252 -6.20 -3.56 -0.31
CA ALA A 252 -4.85 -3.09 -0.03
C ALA A 252 -4.89 -1.71 0.60
N VAL A 253 -3.79 -1.32 1.22
CA VAL A 253 -3.60 0.03 1.78
C VAL A 253 -2.37 0.66 1.15
N GLY A 254 -2.29 1.97 1.12
CA GLY A 254 -1.07 2.65 0.71
C GLY A 254 -1.06 4.15 0.98
N GLY A 255 0.03 4.79 0.61
CA GLY A 255 0.23 6.22 0.81
C GLY A 255 1.43 6.76 0.04
N ASP A 256 1.75 8.01 0.29
CA ASP A 256 2.83 8.72 -0.39
C ASP A 256 4.16 8.74 0.41
N ALA A 257 4.18 8.17 1.62
CA ALA A 257 5.38 8.07 2.44
C ALA A 257 6.23 6.81 2.13
N PRO A 258 7.53 6.80 2.50
CA PRO A 258 8.42 5.63 2.39
C PRO A 258 8.09 4.46 3.33
N ALA A 259 7.15 4.67 4.25
CA ALA A 259 6.56 3.64 5.09
C ALA A 259 5.06 3.96 5.24
N PHE A 260 4.16 2.97 5.15
CA PHE A 260 2.73 3.23 5.35
C PHE A 260 2.41 3.64 6.81
N GLU A 261 3.01 2.94 7.78
CA GLU A 261 2.93 3.28 9.20
C GLU A 261 3.95 4.35 9.57
N ALA A 262 3.67 5.09 10.66
CA ALA A 262 4.60 6.09 11.15
C ALA A 262 5.95 5.48 11.54
N TRP A 263 7.03 6.16 11.17
CA TRP A 263 8.39 5.72 11.43
C TRP A 263 9.18 6.79 12.20
N PRO A 264 9.97 6.43 13.24
CA PRO A 264 10.12 5.09 13.82
C PRO A 264 8.87 4.63 14.55
N ARG A 265 8.70 3.30 14.70
CA ARG A 265 7.58 2.71 15.44
C ARG A 265 7.57 3.16 16.91
N LYS A 266 6.38 3.27 17.49
CA LYS A 266 6.16 3.57 18.92
C LYS A 266 5.74 2.35 19.74
N THR A 267 5.65 1.18 19.10
CA THR A 267 5.20 -0.11 19.63
C THR A 267 6.28 -1.18 19.46
N GLU A 268 6.09 -2.34 20.08
CA GLU A 268 7.02 -3.48 19.91
C GLU A 268 6.82 -4.24 18.59
N TRP A 269 5.65 -4.12 17.98
CA TRP A 269 5.29 -4.73 16.71
C TRP A 269 5.19 -3.68 15.60
N TYR A 270 5.28 -4.14 14.35
CA TYR A 270 5.03 -3.33 13.16
C TYR A 270 3.65 -3.61 12.59
N LEU A 271 2.96 -2.58 12.11
CA LEU A 271 1.69 -2.75 11.41
C LEU A 271 1.89 -3.59 10.12
N HIS A 272 3.08 -3.57 9.53
CA HIS A 272 3.49 -4.46 8.44
C HIS A 272 3.26 -5.96 8.74
N GLU A 273 3.50 -6.41 9.98
CA GLU A 273 3.30 -7.82 10.37
C GLU A 273 1.83 -8.23 10.23
N TYR A 274 0.93 -7.31 10.57
CA TYR A 274 -0.51 -7.53 10.51
C TYR A 274 -1.02 -7.49 9.08
N LEU A 275 -0.69 -6.42 8.35
CA LEU A 275 -1.15 -6.21 6.99
C LEU A 275 -0.65 -7.32 6.08
N LEU A 276 0.67 -7.52 5.96
CA LEU A 276 1.23 -8.45 4.99
C LEU A 276 1.09 -9.91 5.46
N SER A 277 1.57 -10.21 6.68
CA SER A 277 1.69 -11.60 7.13
C SER A 277 0.40 -12.17 7.72
N LEU A 278 -0.29 -11.45 8.59
CA LEU A 278 -1.48 -12.02 9.26
C LEU A 278 -2.74 -11.90 8.40
N TRP A 279 -2.90 -10.81 7.65
CA TRP A 279 -4.15 -10.53 6.94
C TRP A 279 -4.09 -10.73 5.43
N GLY A 280 -2.90 -10.78 4.84
CA GLY A 280 -2.74 -10.84 3.40
C GLY A 280 -3.25 -9.56 2.72
N CYS A 281 -2.90 -8.41 3.25
CA CYS A 281 -3.23 -7.07 2.73
C CYS A 281 -1.94 -6.43 2.19
N LEU A 282 -1.91 -6.11 0.90
CA LEU A 282 -0.74 -5.45 0.29
C LEU A 282 -0.56 -4.03 0.84
N ILE A 283 0.68 -3.56 0.82
CA ILE A 283 1.06 -2.20 1.24
C ILE A 283 1.64 -1.46 0.05
N GLY A 284 1.10 -0.29 -0.25
CA GLY A 284 1.57 0.61 -1.30
C GLY A 284 2.34 1.78 -0.70
N GLU A 285 3.56 2.02 -1.15
CA GLU A 285 4.42 3.07 -0.59
C GLU A 285 4.90 4.02 -1.67
N MET A 286 5.12 5.28 -1.29
CA MET A 286 5.60 6.36 -2.16
C MET A 286 4.78 6.55 -3.44
N PHE A 287 3.45 6.40 -3.38
CA PHE A 287 2.60 6.78 -4.51
C PHE A 287 2.62 8.31 -4.67
N ASP A 288 2.64 8.80 -5.91
CA ASP A 288 2.47 10.24 -6.16
C ASP A 288 0.98 10.58 -6.12
N LEU A 289 0.53 11.13 -5.00
CA LEU A 289 -0.87 11.45 -4.73
C LEU A 289 -1.20 12.94 -4.98
N GLU A 290 -0.26 13.74 -5.49
CA GLU A 290 -0.44 15.19 -5.62
C GLU A 290 -1.51 15.56 -6.66
N GLU A 291 -1.43 14.97 -7.85
CA GLU A 291 -2.44 15.22 -8.88
C GLU A 291 -3.77 14.53 -8.56
N LEU A 292 -3.74 13.42 -7.82
CA LEU A 292 -4.96 12.76 -7.34
C LEU A 292 -5.71 13.62 -6.33
N SER A 293 -5.01 14.20 -5.35
CA SER A 293 -5.57 15.15 -4.38
C SER A 293 -6.30 16.30 -5.09
N LYS A 294 -5.65 16.94 -6.06
CA LYS A 294 -6.25 18.02 -6.86
C LYS A 294 -7.45 17.56 -7.69
N ALA A 295 -7.36 16.37 -8.30
CA ALA A 295 -8.45 15.81 -9.09
C ALA A 295 -9.68 15.49 -8.24
N CYS A 296 -9.47 14.99 -7.01
CA CYS A 296 -10.52 14.74 -6.02
C CYS A 296 -11.15 16.05 -5.54
N GLU A 297 -10.33 17.04 -5.15
CA GLU A 297 -10.81 18.34 -4.67
C GLU A 297 -11.66 19.05 -5.72
N LYS A 298 -11.19 19.10 -6.97
CA LYS A 298 -11.94 19.70 -8.10
C LYS A 298 -13.33 19.09 -8.29
N ARG A 299 -13.49 17.80 -7.99
CA ARG A 299 -14.75 17.06 -8.13
C ARG A 299 -15.58 17.02 -6.87
N ASN A 300 -15.01 17.46 -5.73
CA ASN A 300 -15.53 17.17 -4.40
C ASN A 300 -15.87 15.66 -4.25
N ARG A 301 -14.99 14.79 -4.76
CA ARG A 301 -15.19 13.34 -4.79
C ARG A 301 -13.86 12.65 -4.52
N TRP A 302 -13.84 11.78 -3.52
CA TRP A 302 -12.62 11.17 -2.98
C TRP A 302 -12.57 9.66 -3.19
N THR A 303 -13.41 9.18 -4.11
CA THR A 303 -13.45 7.81 -4.59
C THR A 303 -13.28 7.81 -6.11
N PHE A 304 -12.64 6.77 -6.63
CA PHE A 304 -12.29 6.63 -8.04
C PHE A 304 -12.13 5.16 -8.39
N PHE A 305 -12.13 4.82 -9.68
CA PHE A 305 -11.71 3.51 -10.11
C PHE A 305 -10.19 3.42 -10.00
N PHE A 306 -9.69 2.46 -9.22
CA PHE A 306 -8.28 2.20 -9.06
C PHE A 306 -7.89 0.95 -9.85
N THR A 307 -6.81 1.05 -10.62
CA THR A 307 -6.19 -0.12 -11.21
C THR A 307 -4.68 -0.09 -11.05
N SER A 308 -4.10 -1.27 -10.90
CA SER A 308 -2.66 -1.47 -10.87
C SER A 308 -2.32 -2.80 -11.53
N ALA A 309 -1.22 -2.83 -12.27
CA ALA A 309 -0.71 -4.03 -12.92
C ALA A 309 0.71 -4.34 -12.42
N PRO A 310 0.84 -5.08 -11.30
CA PRO A 310 2.12 -5.54 -10.78
C PRO A 310 2.91 -6.37 -11.80
N PHE A 311 4.24 -6.37 -11.68
CA PHE A 311 5.11 -7.17 -12.53
C PHE A 311 4.91 -8.66 -12.28
N ASN A 312 4.81 -9.42 -13.37
CA ASN A 312 4.70 -10.87 -13.33
C ASN A 312 6.08 -11.50 -13.14
N THR A 313 6.65 -11.30 -11.95
CA THR A 313 7.98 -11.79 -11.57
C THR A 313 7.81 -13.03 -10.67
N PRO A 314 8.10 -14.25 -11.15
CA PRO A 314 7.98 -15.46 -10.35
C PRO A 314 8.82 -15.39 -9.07
N GLY A 315 8.18 -15.55 -7.91
CA GLY A 315 8.82 -15.40 -6.61
C GLY A 315 9.20 -13.96 -6.26
N GLY A 316 8.66 -12.96 -6.97
CA GLY A 316 8.92 -11.56 -6.68
C GLY A 316 8.43 -11.16 -5.29
N ILE A 317 9.19 -10.29 -4.63
CA ILE A 317 8.89 -9.80 -3.27
C ILE A 317 7.92 -8.61 -3.32
N ALA A 318 8.11 -7.73 -4.31
CA ALA A 318 7.34 -6.53 -4.54
C ALA A 318 7.23 -6.28 -6.04
N SER A 319 6.49 -5.24 -6.40
CA SER A 319 6.44 -4.68 -7.74
C SER A 319 6.48 -3.16 -7.66
N LEU A 320 6.87 -2.51 -8.76
CA LEU A 320 6.48 -1.11 -8.95
C LEU A 320 4.95 -0.98 -8.84
N ALA A 321 4.49 0.18 -8.38
CA ALA A 321 3.07 0.47 -8.19
C ALA A 321 2.27 0.25 -9.49
N ASN A 322 2.74 0.80 -10.61
CA ASN A 322 2.06 0.78 -11.91
C ASN A 322 0.56 1.08 -11.76
N SER A 323 0.25 2.16 -11.04
CA SER A 323 -1.09 2.46 -10.52
C SER A 323 -1.72 3.66 -11.23
N LEU A 324 -3.03 3.57 -11.47
CA LEU A 324 -3.86 4.61 -12.07
C LEU A 324 -5.13 4.79 -11.25
N ALA A 325 -5.52 6.05 -11.05
CA ALA A 325 -6.88 6.42 -10.67
C ALA A 325 -7.65 6.92 -11.90
N ILE A 326 -8.91 6.54 -12.03
CA ILE A 326 -9.77 6.90 -13.15
C ILE A 326 -11.11 7.41 -12.61
N PHE A 327 -11.50 8.62 -13.04
CA PHE A 327 -12.74 9.29 -12.64
C PHE A 327 -13.84 9.24 -13.67
#